data_AF-A0A672RXM6-F1
#
_entry.id   AF-A0A672RXM6-F1
#
_cell.length_a   1.000
_cell.length_b   1.000
_cell.length_c   1.000
_cell.angle_alpha   90.00
_cell.angle_beta   90.00
_cell.angle_gamma   90.00
#
_symmetry.space_group_name_H-M   'P 1'
#
loop_
_entity.id
_entity.type
_entity.pdbx_description
1 polymer ?
#
loop_
_entity_poly.entity_id
_entity_poly.type
_entity_poly.pdbx_seq_one_letter_code
_entity_poly.pdbx_strand_id
1 'polypeptide(L)'
;MSILLCFQELASALMHVKLHFFVQTFTLVFFPIAIWLLLKVLALTAINEWLLRGLQTVACMPPPVSSAVILTKAVGGNEAAAIFNSAFGSFLGIVFTPFLLLVFLGSSSSVPFSSIFSQLFMTVVVPLIVGQVCRRFLRECLDRRKPPFGTVSSVVLLMIIYTTFCDTFSNPNIELDHLSLLIVIFIIFSIQLSFMALIFFMSTRKSSGFTSADSVAIMFCATHKSLTLGIPMLKIVFEGYEHLSLISVPLLIYHPAQILLGSILLPSIKTWMSGRQKTLTPI
;
A
#
# COMPACT_ATOMS: atom_id res chain seq x y z
N MET A 1 2.69 2.64 -17.44
CA MET A 1 1.48 2.60 -18.28
C MET A 1 0.28 2.71 -17.34
N SER A 2 0.09 3.88 -16.71
CA SER A 2 -0.76 3.97 -15.51
C SER A 2 -1.63 5.24 -15.45
N ILE A 3 -1.70 6.06 -16.49
CA ILE A 3 -2.50 7.30 -16.44
C ILE A 3 -3.03 7.64 -17.85
N LEU A 4 -3.40 6.62 -18.63
CA LEU A 4 -4.18 6.83 -19.86
C LEU A 4 -5.63 6.45 -19.57
N LEU A 5 -6.26 7.10 -18.59
CA LEU A 5 -7.71 7.01 -18.46
C LEU A 5 -8.34 8.22 -19.14
N CYS A 6 -9.35 7.96 -19.97
CA CYS A 6 -10.21 8.98 -20.52
C CYS A 6 -10.80 9.80 -19.35
N PHE A 7 -10.80 11.12 -19.46
CA PHE A 7 -11.35 12.02 -18.43
C PHE A 7 -12.79 11.62 -18.03
N GLN A 8 -13.55 11.00 -18.94
CA GLN A 8 -14.88 10.43 -18.68
C GLN A 8 -14.89 9.25 -17.71
N GLU A 9 -13.94 8.33 -17.77
CA GLU A 9 -13.89 7.20 -16.82
C GLU A 9 -13.45 7.66 -15.42
N LEU A 10 -12.57 8.66 -15.35
CA LEU A 10 -12.18 9.30 -14.09
C LEU A 10 -13.31 10.14 -13.49
N ALA A 11 -14.08 10.85 -14.34
CA ALA A 11 -15.25 11.62 -13.93
C ALA A 11 -16.40 10.71 -13.45
N SER A 12 -16.61 9.57 -14.11
CA SER A 12 -17.56 8.54 -13.66
C SER A 12 -17.10 7.89 -12.36
N ALA A 13 -15.80 7.58 -12.22
CA ALA A 13 -15.23 7.10 -10.96
C ALA A 13 -15.46 8.10 -9.82
N LEU A 14 -15.31 9.41 -10.07
CA LEU A 14 -15.57 10.47 -9.08
C LEU A 14 -16.98 10.38 -8.46
N MET A 15 -17.96 9.83 -9.18
CA MET A 15 -19.34 9.65 -8.72
C MET A 15 -19.49 8.51 -7.70
N HIS A 16 -18.50 7.61 -7.57
CA HIS A 16 -18.49 6.55 -6.56
C HIS A 16 -17.88 7.01 -5.22
N VAL A 17 -18.33 8.16 -4.72
CA VAL A 17 -17.83 8.79 -3.48
C VAL A 17 -17.87 7.82 -2.29
N LYS A 18 -18.91 6.99 -2.19
CA LYS A 18 -19.05 5.98 -1.13
C LYS A 18 -17.90 4.96 -1.15
N LEU A 19 -17.49 4.53 -2.34
CA LEU A 19 -16.39 3.58 -2.53
C LEU A 19 -15.07 4.22 -2.11
N HIS A 20 -14.82 5.44 -2.59
CA HIS A 20 -13.60 6.18 -2.27
C HIS A 20 -13.46 6.43 -0.77
N PHE A 21 -14.51 6.94 -0.16
CA PHE A 21 -14.54 7.19 1.29
C PHE A 21 -14.31 5.91 2.09
N PHE A 22 -14.93 4.79 1.68
CA PHE A 22 -14.74 3.50 2.32
C PHE A 22 -13.28 3.02 2.25
N VAL A 23 -12.66 3.06 1.07
CA VAL A 23 -11.27 2.65 0.88
C VAL A 23 -10.32 3.54 1.70
N GLN A 24 -10.46 4.86 1.61
CA GLN A 24 -9.56 5.78 2.34
C GLN A 24 -9.70 5.65 3.86
N THR A 25 -10.93 5.56 4.36
CA THR A 25 -11.18 5.36 5.80
C THR A 25 -10.60 4.04 6.27
N PHE A 26 -10.75 2.97 5.47
CA PHE A 26 -10.17 1.68 5.83
C PHE A 26 -8.63 1.75 5.87
N THR A 27 -8.01 2.29 4.83
CA THR A 27 -6.54 2.28 4.68
C THR A 27 -5.83 3.22 5.65
N LEU A 28 -6.38 4.41 5.90
CA LEU A 28 -5.73 5.47 6.69
C LEU A 28 -6.19 5.54 8.15
N VAL A 29 -7.33 4.92 8.51
CA VAL A 29 -7.87 4.99 9.87
C VAL A 29 -8.03 3.59 10.46
N PHE A 30 -8.87 2.75 9.86
CA PHE A 30 -9.17 1.43 10.42
C PHE A 30 -7.93 0.53 10.48
N PHE A 31 -7.17 0.43 9.39
CA PHE A 31 -6.00 -0.44 9.29
C PHE A 31 -4.92 -0.05 10.32
N PRO A 32 -4.46 1.22 10.42
CA PRO A 32 -3.52 1.64 11.47
C PRO A 32 -3.99 1.36 12.89
N ILE A 33 -5.27 1.61 13.19
CA ILE A 33 -5.84 1.39 14.53
C ILE A 33 -5.92 -0.10 14.86
N ALA A 34 -6.36 -0.92 13.90
CA ALA A 34 -6.47 -2.36 14.09
C ALA A 34 -5.10 -3.01 14.31
N ILE A 35 -4.07 -2.58 13.56
CA ILE A 35 -2.70 -3.00 13.82
C ILE A 35 -2.20 -2.51 15.17
N TRP A 36 -2.45 -1.26 15.53
CA TRP A 36 -2.05 -0.74 16.84
C TRP A 36 -2.65 -1.55 17.99
N LEU A 37 -3.93 -1.92 17.89
CA LEU A 37 -4.59 -2.77 18.88
C LEU A 37 -3.97 -4.17 18.93
N LEU A 38 -3.70 -4.77 17.77
CA LEU A 38 -3.01 -6.06 17.67
C LEU A 38 -1.62 -5.99 18.31
N LEU A 39 -0.88 -4.90 18.05
CA LEU A 39 0.45 -4.67 18.61
C LEU A 39 0.44 -4.53 20.13
N LYS A 40 -0.61 -3.99 20.74
CA LYS A 40 -0.72 -3.98 22.22
C LYS A 40 -0.77 -5.39 22.81
N VAL A 41 -1.41 -6.33 22.11
CA VAL A 41 -1.46 -7.73 22.53
C VAL A 41 -0.12 -8.41 22.25
N LEU A 42 0.48 -8.16 21.08
CA LEU A 42 1.78 -8.72 20.69
C LEU A 42 2.93 -8.16 21.52
N ALA A 43 2.83 -6.95 22.07
CA ALA A 43 3.82 -6.37 22.98
C ALA A 43 3.96 -7.16 24.30
N LEU A 44 2.99 -8.01 24.63
CA LEU A 44 3.07 -8.93 25.78
C LEU A 44 3.90 -10.19 25.46
N THR A 45 4.30 -10.39 24.20
CA THR A 45 5.11 -11.52 23.75
C THR A 45 6.58 -11.12 23.64
N ALA A 46 7.48 -12.10 23.54
CA ALA A 46 8.93 -11.88 23.42
C ALA A 46 9.39 -11.41 22.02
N ILE A 47 8.50 -10.85 21.19
CA ILE A 47 8.84 -10.36 19.85
C ILE A 47 9.65 -9.05 19.97
N ASN A 48 10.69 -8.92 19.15
CA ASN A 48 11.50 -7.70 19.08
C ASN A 48 10.65 -6.44 18.83
N GLU A 49 10.80 -5.44 19.70
CA GLU A 49 10.00 -4.21 19.69
C GLU A 49 10.15 -3.41 18.38
N TRP A 50 11.34 -3.42 17.77
CA TRP A 50 11.60 -2.69 16.52
C TRP A 50 10.86 -3.31 15.33
N LEU A 51 10.69 -4.63 15.32
CA LEU A 51 9.84 -5.30 14.32
C LEU A 51 8.37 -4.95 14.52
N LEU A 52 7.90 -4.85 15.77
CA LEU A 52 6.53 -4.42 16.08
C LEU A 52 6.31 -2.96 15.63
N ARG A 53 7.26 -2.05 15.90
CA ARG A 53 7.23 -0.66 15.40
C ARG A 53 7.27 -0.60 13.87
N GLY A 54 8.05 -1.48 13.23
CA GLY A 54 8.04 -1.63 11.78
C GLY A 54 6.66 -2.04 11.25
N LEU A 55 5.97 -2.96 11.92
CA LEU A 55 4.62 -3.38 11.55
C LEU A 55 3.60 -2.23 11.69
N GLN A 56 3.68 -1.43 12.76
CA GLN A 56 2.87 -0.21 12.89
C GLN A 56 3.17 0.77 11.75
N THR A 57 4.44 0.87 11.37
CA THR A 57 4.86 1.77 10.29
C THR A 57 4.27 1.36 8.95
N VAL A 58 4.31 0.06 8.62
CA VAL A 58 3.62 -0.51 7.44
C VAL A 58 2.13 -0.19 7.46
N ALA A 59 1.49 -0.32 8.63
CA ALA A 59 0.07 -0.05 8.77
C ALA A 59 -0.30 1.39 8.40
N CYS A 60 0.58 2.35 8.65
CA CYS A 60 0.37 3.77 8.34
C CYS A 60 0.66 4.12 6.87
N MET A 61 1.22 3.20 6.08
CA MET A 61 1.62 3.49 4.71
C MET A 61 0.44 3.70 3.76
N PRO A 62 0.59 4.56 2.75
CA PRO A 62 -0.40 4.72 1.69
C PRO A 62 -0.57 3.45 0.85
N PRO A 63 -1.67 3.36 0.06
CA PRO A 63 -1.83 2.31 -0.92
C PRO A 63 -0.84 2.47 -2.10
N PRO A 64 -0.46 1.37 -2.79
CA PRO A 64 0.42 1.44 -3.94
C PRO A 64 -0.32 1.93 -5.20
N VAL A 65 0.41 2.65 -6.06
CA VAL A 65 -0.12 3.19 -7.32
C VAL A 65 -0.32 2.11 -8.40
N SER A 66 0.41 0.99 -8.30
CA SER A 66 0.51 0.01 -9.39
C SER A 66 -0.04 -1.38 -9.06
N SER A 67 0.46 -2.04 -8.02
CA SER A 67 0.16 -3.46 -7.76
C SER A 67 -1.33 -3.74 -7.55
N ALA A 68 -2.03 -2.90 -6.78
CA ALA A 68 -3.47 -3.04 -6.56
C ALA A 68 -4.29 -2.88 -7.86
N VAL A 69 -3.88 -1.95 -8.74
CA VAL A 69 -4.52 -1.71 -10.03
C VAL A 69 -4.33 -2.91 -10.96
N ILE A 70 -3.11 -3.44 -11.04
CA ILE A 70 -2.78 -4.60 -11.88
C ILE A 70 -3.61 -5.83 -11.47
N LEU A 71 -3.69 -6.11 -10.16
CA LEU A 71 -4.46 -7.25 -9.65
C LEU A 71 -5.97 -7.07 -9.88
N THR A 72 -6.49 -5.85 -9.70
CA THR A 72 -7.89 -5.53 -10.00
C THR A 72 -8.21 -5.76 -11.48
N LYS A 73 -7.34 -5.28 -12.37
CA LYS A 73 -7.47 -5.46 -13.82
C LYS A 73 -7.42 -6.93 -14.22
N ALA A 74 -6.54 -7.72 -13.60
CA ALA A 74 -6.34 -9.13 -13.94
C ALA A 74 -7.60 -10.01 -13.79
N VAL A 75 -8.50 -9.63 -12.88
CA VAL A 75 -9.79 -10.33 -12.67
C VAL A 75 -10.98 -9.63 -13.33
N GLY A 76 -10.76 -8.51 -14.03
CA GLY A 76 -11.82 -7.72 -14.66
C GLY A 76 -12.61 -6.83 -13.68
N GLY A 77 -12.00 -6.44 -12.55
CA GLY A 77 -12.62 -5.53 -11.57
C GLY A 77 -12.67 -4.08 -12.08
N ASN A 78 -13.18 -3.16 -11.24
CA ASN A 78 -13.30 -1.75 -11.60
C ASN A 78 -11.91 -1.07 -11.63
N GLU A 79 -11.25 -1.10 -12.78
CA GLU A 79 -9.91 -0.53 -13.00
C GLU A 79 -9.90 0.99 -12.76
N ALA A 80 -10.93 1.71 -13.20
CA ALA A 80 -11.03 3.16 -13.02
C ALA A 80 -11.07 3.56 -11.54
N ALA A 81 -11.91 2.89 -10.76
CA ALA A 81 -12.00 3.11 -9.31
C ALA A 81 -10.69 2.73 -8.59
N ALA A 82 -10.02 1.66 -9.03
CA ALA A 82 -8.73 1.26 -8.46
C ALA A 82 -7.65 2.32 -8.73
N ILE A 83 -7.54 2.82 -9.96
CA ILE A 83 -6.58 3.85 -10.33
C ILE A 83 -6.81 5.13 -9.52
N PHE A 84 -8.08 5.58 -9.43
CA PHE A 84 -8.40 6.77 -8.65
C PHE A 84 -8.07 6.58 -7.17
N ASN A 85 -8.49 5.48 -6.53
CA ASN A 85 -8.23 5.25 -5.11
C ASN A 85 -6.75 5.09 -4.79
N SER A 86 -6.01 4.39 -5.65
CA SER A 86 -4.56 4.24 -5.50
C SER A 86 -3.85 5.58 -5.62
N ALA A 87 -4.20 6.42 -6.60
CA ALA A 87 -3.58 7.74 -6.78
C ALA A 87 -3.98 8.72 -5.67
N PHE A 88 -5.27 8.85 -5.39
CA PHE A 88 -5.81 9.73 -4.37
C PHE A 88 -5.34 9.32 -2.96
N GLY A 89 -5.36 8.02 -2.65
CA GLY A 89 -4.87 7.51 -1.37
C GLY A 89 -3.37 7.63 -1.22
N SER A 90 -2.59 7.52 -2.30
CA SER A 90 -1.16 7.83 -2.26
C SER A 90 -0.92 9.29 -1.91
N PHE A 91 -1.65 10.21 -2.54
CA PHE A 91 -1.56 11.63 -2.25
C PHE A 91 -1.97 11.95 -0.80
N LEU A 92 -3.11 11.41 -0.35
CA LEU A 92 -3.54 11.56 1.04
C LEU A 92 -2.51 10.98 2.01
N GLY A 93 -2.01 9.77 1.80
CA GLY A 93 -1.02 9.18 2.70
C GLY A 93 0.29 9.96 2.74
N ILE A 94 0.72 10.60 1.64
CA ILE A 94 1.89 11.49 1.70
C ILE A 94 1.73 12.60 2.74
N VAL A 95 0.51 13.13 2.91
CA VAL A 95 0.19 14.17 3.90
C VAL A 95 -0.11 13.58 5.27
N PHE A 96 -0.90 12.50 5.34
CA PHE A 96 -1.43 11.94 6.58
C PHE A 96 -0.51 10.91 7.26
N THR A 97 0.29 10.16 6.51
CA THR A 97 1.17 9.12 7.07
C THR A 97 2.18 9.67 8.08
N PRO A 98 2.86 10.81 7.86
CA PRO A 98 3.76 11.37 8.87
C PRO A 98 3.04 11.70 10.19
N PHE A 99 1.81 12.21 10.10
CA PHE A 99 0.97 12.47 11.26
C PHE A 99 0.55 11.18 11.97
N LEU A 100 0.13 10.15 11.22
CA LEU A 100 -0.21 8.83 11.76
C LEU A 100 0.98 8.19 12.48
N LEU A 101 2.17 8.24 11.87
CA LEU A 101 3.40 7.73 12.48
C LEU A 101 3.73 8.45 13.78
N LEU A 102 3.58 9.78 13.82
CA LEU A 102 3.78 10.56 15.05
C LEU A 102 2.81 10.13 16.16
N VAL A 103 1.52 9.99 15.83
CA VAL A 103 0.49 9.60 16.81
C VAL A 103 0.72 8.19 17.35
N PHE A 104 1.07 7.23 16.49
CA PHE A 104 1.16 5.82 16.87
C PHE A 104 2.53 5.40 17.41
N LEU A 105 3.62 6.00 16.93
CA LEU A 105 4.97 5.64 17.35
C LEU A 105 5.54 6.59 18.41
N GLY A 106 5.02 7.82 18.52
CA GLY A 106 5.38 8.77 19.59
C GLY A 106 6.84 9.28 19.52
N SER A 107 7.07 10.43 20.14
CA SER A 107 8.33 11.20 20.14
C SER A 107 9.54 10.45 20.71
N SER A 108 10.14 9.55 19.94
CA SER A 108 11.42 8.88 20.30
C SER A 108 12.65 9.55 19.68
N SER A 109 12.48 10.60 18.88
CA SER A 109 13.60 11.31 18.26
C SER A 109 13.33 12.80 18.14
N SER A 110 14.38 13.57 18.40
CA SER A 110 14.53 15.02 18.40
C SER A 110 14.24 15.74 17.06
N VAL A 111 13.54 15.10 16.12
CA VAL A 111 13.35 15.64 14.77
C VAL A 111 12.06 16.47 14.72
N PRO A 112 12.14 17.79 14.44
CA PRO A 112 10.95 18.64 14.41
C PRO A 112 10.02 18.24 13.26
N PHE A 113 8.71 18.13 13.55
CA PHE A 113 7.69 17.78 12.54
C PHE A 113 7.74 18.66 11.28
N SER A 114 8.09 19.94 11.45
CA SER A 114 8.25 20.88 10.33
C SER A 114 9.36 20.45 9.37
N SER A 115 10.46 19.85 9.84
CA SER A 115 11.54 19.40 8.96
C SER A 115 11.16 18.11 8.24
N ILE A 116 10.53 17.15 8.93
CA ILE A 116 10.03 15.90 8.32
C ILE A 116 9.01 16.24 7.22
N PHE A 117 8.02 17.09 7.52
CA PHE A 117 7.02 17.48 6.54
C PHE A 117 7.63 18.20 5.33
N SER A 118 8.56 19.14 5.57
CA SER A 118 9.23 19.88 4.50
C SER A 118 10.12 18.96 3.63
N GLN A 119 10.91 18.07 4.23
CA GLN A 119 11.73 17.10 3.52
C GLN A 119 10.85 16.17 2.68
N LEU A 120 9.79 15.63 3.26
CA LEU A 120 8.89 14.70 2.58
C LEU A 120 8.13 15.37 1.43
N PHE A 121 7.73 16.63 1.61
CA PHE A 121 7.18 17.44 0.52
C PHE A 121 8.20 17.62 -0.62
N MET A 122 9.45 17.96 -0.31
CA MET A 122 10.51 18.13 -1.31
C MET A 122 10.95 16.82 -1.98
N THR A 123 10.97 15.70 -1.25
CA THR A 123 11.44 14.40 -1.75
C THR A 123 10.35 13.62 -2.48
N VAL A 124 9.09 13.79 -2.10
CA VAL A 124 7.98 12.99 -2.64
C VAL A 124 7.00 13.85 -3.44
N VAL A 125 6.48 14.95 -2.88
CA VAL A 125 5.44 15.76 -3.55
C VAL A 125 6.01 16.53 -4.74
N VAL A 126 7.15 17.20 -4.59
CA VAL A 126 7.75 18.00 -5.66
C VAL A 126 8.11 17.14 -6.88
N PRO A 127 8.80 15.99 -6.77
CA PRO A 127 9.07 15.13 -7.92
C PRO A 127 7.80 14.58 -8.56
N LEU A 128 6.74 14.34 -7.78
CA LEU A 128 5.44 13.96 -8.33
C LEU A 128 4.83 15.09 -9.16
N ILE A 129 4.80 16.32 -8.65
CA ILE A 129 4.28 17.50 -9.39
C ILE A 129 5.08 17.72 -10.67
N VAL A 130 6.42 17.76 -10.56
CA VAL A 130 7.31 17.92 -11.72
C VAL A 130 7.09 16.80 -12.73
N GLY A 131 7.00 15.55 -12.25
CA GLY A 131 6.70 14.40 -13.09
C GLY A 131 5.36 14.52 -13.84
N GLN A 132 4.29 15.00 -13.17
CA GLN A 132 2.99 15.21 -13.81
C GLN A 132 3.03 16.35 -14.83
N VAL A 133 3.72 17.45 -14.52
CA VAL A 133 3.89 18.60 -15.43
C VAL A 133 4.70 18.19 -16.66
N CYS A 134 5.88 17.60 -16.48
CA CYS A 134 6.72 17.08 -17.56
C CYS A 134 5.96 16.08 -18.44
N ARG A 135 5.13 15.23 -17.83
CA ARG A 135 4.32 14.27 -18.58
C ARG A 135 3.32 14.93 -19.53
N ARG A 136 2.78 16.10 -19.19
CA ARG A 136 1.90 16.86 -20.10
C ARG A 136 2.64 17.27 -21.38
N PHE A 137 3.92 17.67 -21.25
CA PHE A 137 4.75 18.09 -22.37
C PHE A 137 5.33 16.92 -23.18
N LEU A 138 5.65 15.80 -22.53
CA LEU A 138 6.25 14.63 -23.17
C LEU A 138 5.21 13.62 -23.69
N ARG A 139 3.90 13.88 -23.54
CA ARG A 139 2.83 12.91 -23.86
C ARG A 139 2.96 12.33 -25.26
N GLU A 140 3.16 13.17 -26.27
CA GLU A 140 3.29 12.73 -27.67
C GLU A 140 4.54 11.87 -27.92
N CYS A 141 5.66 12.19 -27.26
CA CYS A 141 6.89 11.41 -27.35
C CYS A 141 6.73 10.04 -26.66
N LEU A 142 6.04 10.01 -25.51
CA LEU A 142 5.79 8.81 -24.72
C LEU A 142 4.83 7.85 -25.42
N ASP A 143 3.77 8.36 -26.03
CA ASP A 143 2.80 7.54 -26.77
C ASP A 143 3.42 6.95 -28.05
N ARG A 144 4.38 7.65 -28.67
CA ARG A 144 5.16 7.15 -29.82
C ARG A 144 6.20 6.10 -29.45
N ARG A 145 6.97 6.31 -28.38
CA ARG A 145 8.10 5.43 -28.00
C ARG A 145 7.69 4.25 -27.12
N LYS A 146 6.53 4.30 -26.44
CA LYS A 146 6.06 3.30 -25.46
C LYS A 146 7.19 2.75 -24.56
N PRO A 147 7.98 3.60 -23.90
CA PRO A 147 9.10 3.15 -23.09
C PRO A 147 8.61 2.21 -21.97
N PRO A 148 9.40 1.18 -21.59
CA PRO A 148 8.99 0.14 -20.65
C PRO A 148 9.09 0.62 -19.18
N PHE A 149 8.44 1.73 -18.85
CA PHE A 149 8.46 2.30 -17.49
C PHE A 149 8.02 1.32 -16.41
N GLY A 150 7.12 0.38 -16.74
CA GLY A 150 6.71 -0.68 -15.81
C GLY A 150 7.87 -1.60 -15.44
N THR A 151 8.60 -2.09 -16.44
CA THR A 151 9.76 -2.96 -16.23
C THR A 151 10.87 -2.23 -15.49
N VAL A 152 11.19 -0.99 -15.88
CA VAL A 152 12.20 -0.18 -15.20
C VAL A 152 11.81 0.05 -13.73
N SER A 153 10.55 0.42 -13.46
CA SER A 153 10.07 0.62 -12.09
C SER A 153 10.15 -0.66 -11.25
N SER A 154 9.85 -1.83 -11.83
CA SER A 154 9.95 -3.11 -11.13
C SER A 154 11.41 -3.49 -10.85
N VAL A 155 12.33 -3.25 -11.79
CA VAL A 155 13.77 -3.50 -11.60
C VAL A 155 14.34 -2.59 -10.52
N VAL A 156 14.02 -1.29 -10.54
CA VAL A 156 14.43 -0.33 -9.51
C VAL A 156 13.85 -0.71 -8.15
N LEU A 157 12.57 -1.09 -8.09
CA LEU A 157 11.94 -1.56 -6.86
C LEU A 157 12.64 -2.80 -6.29
N LEU A 158 12.94 -3.78 -7.15
CA LEU A 158 13.65 -4.99 -6.75
C LEU A 158 15.06 -4.66 -6.24
N MET A 159 15.76 -3.72 -6.89
CA MET A 159 17.06 -3.24 -6.43
C MET A 159 16.97 -2.53 -5.07
N ILE A 160 15.94 -1.71 -4.82
CA ILE A 160 15.71 -1.08 -3.51
C ILE A 160 15.47 -2.15 -2.44
N ILE A 161 14.62 -3.14 -2.72
CA ILE A 161 14.36 -4.25 -1.79
C ILE A 161 15.65 -5.01 -1.51
N TYR A 162 16.42 -5.36 -2.54
CA TYR A 162 17.68 -6.08 -2.41
C TYR A 162 18.73 -5.31 -1.61
N THR A 163 18.98 -4.05 -1.95
CA THR A 163 19.94 -3.19 -1.23
C THR A 163 19.54 -2.99 0.23
N THR A 164 18.26 -2.70 0.49
CA THR A 164 17.76 -2.56 1.88
C THR A 164 17.86 -3.87 2.66
N PHE A 165 17.63 -5.01 2.01
CA PHE A 165 17.83 -6.33 2.61
C PHE A 165 19.30 -6.56 2.94
N CYS A 166 20.22 -6.32 2.01
CA CYS A 166 21.66 -6.40 2.25
C CYS A 166 22.10 -5.49 3.40
N ASP A 167 21.67 -4.22 3.42
CA ASP A 167 21.99 -3.26 4.49
C ASP A 167 21.43 -3.69 5.86
N THR A 168 20.31 -4.43 5.86
CA THR A 168 19.70 -4.97 7.07
C THR A 168 20.42 -6.23 7.55
N PHE A 169 20.69 -7.21 6.70
CA PHE A 169 21.26 -8.47 7.14
C PHE A 169 22.80 -8.45 7.24
N SER A 170 23.46 -7.47 6.64
CA SER A 170 24.91 -7.27 6.76
C SER A 170 25.32 -6.45 7.98
N ASN A 171 24.36 -5.86 8.71
CA ASN A 171 24.66 -5.00 9.85
C ASN A 171 25.01 -5.87 11.08
N PRO A 172 26.25 -5.82 11.59
CA PRO A 172 26.70 -6.72 12.67
C PRO A 172 26.01 -6.45 14.01
N ASN A 173 25.39 -5.28 14.18
CA ASN A 173 24.70 -4.85 15.41
C ASN A 173 23.24 -5.31 15.49
N ILE A 174 22.78 -6.10 14.52
CA ILE A 174 21.39 -6.54 14.47
C ILE A 174 21.22 -7.83 15.26
N GLU A 175 20.70 -7.70 16.48
CA GLU A 175 20.18 -8.81 17.29
C GLU A 175 18.82 -9.26 16.74
N LEU A 176 18.82 -9.80 15.52
CA LEU A 176 17.62 -10.38 14.90
C LEU A 176 17.51 -11.85 15.30
N ASP A 177 16.65 -12.10 16.29
CA ASP A 177 16.24 -13.46 16.60
C ASP A 177 15.44 -14.07 15.42
N HIS A 178 15.91 -15.21 14.91
CA HIS A 178 15.30 -15.90 13.77
C HIS A 178 13.85 -16.31 14.06
N LEU A 179 13.55 -16.64 15.31
CA LEU A 179 12.21 -17.03 15.74
C LEU A 179 11.26 -15.83 15.69
N SER A 180 11.70 -14.67 16.19
CA SER A 180 10.97 -13.40 16.05
C SER A 180 10.68 -13.04 14.60
N LEU A 181 11.64 -13.22 13.69
CA LEU A 181 11.45 -12.98 12.26
C LEU A 181 10.40 -13.92 11.65
N LEU A 182 10.46 -15.22 11.97
CA LEU A 182 9.49 -16.21 11.48
C LEU A 182 8.07 -15.89 11.96
N ILE A 183 7.93 -15.50 13.23
CA ILE A 183 6.66 -15.09 13.82
C ILE A 183 6.11 -13.84 13.10
N VAL A 184 6.95 -12.85 12.82
CA VAL A 184 6.55 -11.63 12.09
C VAL A 184 6.10 -11.94 10.67
N ILE A 185 6.78 -12.84 9.96
CA ILE A 185 6.31 -13.32 8.63
C ILE A 185 4.92 -13.91 8.76
N PHE A 186 4.72 -14.84 9.71
CA PHE A 186 3.41 -15.47 9.92
C PHE A 186 2.32 -14.44 10.21
N ILE A 187 2.60 -13.50 11.12
CA ILE A 187 1.69 -12.40 11.48
C ILE A 187 1.33 -11.56 10.25
N ILE A 188 2.31 -11.18 9.41
CA ILE A 188 2.06 -10.40 8.19
C ILE A 188 1.14 -11.15 7.22
N PHE A 189 1.39 -12.44 6.99
CA PHE A 189 0.53 -13.27 6.15
C PHE A 189 -0.89 -13.39 6.72
N SER A 190 -1.02 -13.63 8.03
CA SER A 190 -2.31 -13.71 8.72
C SER A 190 -3.08 -12.40 8.66
N ILE A 191 -2.42 -11.26 8.90
CA ILE A 191 -3.01 -9.92 8.80
C ILE A 191 -3.52 -9.65 7.39
N GLN A 192 -2.66 -9.86 6.38
CA GLN A 192 -3.00 -9.57 4.98
C GLN A 192 -4.20 -10.41 4.53
N LEU A 193 -4.20 -11.71 4.84
CA LEU A 193 -5.32 -12.59 4.51
C LEU A 193 -6.60 -12.20 5.26
N SER A 194 -6.49 -11.88 6.56
CA SER A 194 -7.63 -11.52 7.41
C SER A 194 -8.29 -10.23 6.96
N PHE A 195 -7.52 -9.17 6.67
CA PHE A 195 -8.09 -7.91 6.18
C PHE A 195 -8.67 -8.05 4.78
N MET A 196 -8.02 -8.83 3.90
CA MET A 196 -8.55 -9.11 2.57
C MET A 196 -9.89 -9.84 2.64
N ALA A 197 -10.01 -10.85 3.51
CA ALA A 197 -11.26 -11.56 3.75
C ALA A 197 -12.33 -10.65 4.40
N LEU A 198 -11.96 -9.85 5.40
CA LEU A 198 -12.86 -8.91 6.09
C LEU A 198 -13.46 -7.91 5.10
N ILE A 199 -12.61 -7.25 4.30
CA ILE A 199 -13.07 -6.28 3.32
C ILE A 199 -13.91 -6.93 2.24
N PHE A 200 -13.51 -8.11 1.76
CA PHE A 200 -14.28 -8.84 0.78
C PHE A 200 -15.69 -9.16 1.32
N PHE A 201 -15.80 -9.60 2.57
CA PHE A 201 -17.08 -9.86 3.23
C PHE A 201 -17.92 -8.59 3.40
N MET A 202 -17.32 -7.51 3.91
CA MET A 202 -18.01 -6.23 4.12
C MET A 202 -18.51 -5.64 2.80
N SER A 203 -17.68 -5.68 1.75
CA SER A 203 -18.01 -5.13 0.43
C SER A 203 -19.06 -5.98 -0.29
N THR A 204 -19.03 -7.30 -0.11
CA THR A 204 -19.97 -8.24 -0.76
C THR A 204 -21.37 -8.25 -0.12
N ARG A 205 -21.52 -7.67 1.08
CA ARG A 205 -22.77 -7.62 1.82
C ARG A 205 -23.81 -6.78 1.06
N LYS A 206 -25.06 -7.26 0.95
CA LYS A 206 -26.14 -6.56 0.21
C LYS A 206 -26.38 -5.11 0.66
N SER A 207 -26.07 -4.78 1.91
CA SER A 207 -26.20 -3.44 2.49
C SER A 207 -25.13 -2.45 2.01
N SER A 208 -24.01 -2.91 1.46
CA SER A 208 -22.89 -2.05 1.03
C SER A 208 -23.24 -1.24 -0.22
N GLY A 209 -24.12 -1.75 -1.09
CA GLY A 209 -24.49 -1.11 -2.35
C GLY A 209 -23.36 -1.10 -3.40
N PHE A 210 -22.29 -1.88 -3.21
CA PHE A 210 -21.19 -1.98 -4.16
C PHE A 210 -21.42 -3.08 -5.19
N THR A 211 -20.96 -2.85 -6.42
CA THR A 211 -20.97 -3.89 -7.46
C THR A 211 -19.89 -4.96 -7.17
N SER A 212 -19.96 -6.10 -7.87
CA SER A 212 -18.92 -7.13 -7.76
C SER A 212 -17.54 -6.60 -8.20
N ALA A 213 -17.51 -5.79 -9.26
CA ALA A 213 -16.30 -5.17 -9.78
C ALA A 213 -15.72 -4.14 -8.80
N ASP A 214 -16.57 -3.38 -8.12
CA ASP A 214 -16.18 -2.45 -7.05
C ASP A 214 -15.61 -3.19 -5.85
N SER A 215 -16.20 -4.32 -5.47
CA SER A 215 -15.75 -5.09 -4.32
C SER A 215 -14.33 -5.63 -4.48
N VAL A 216 -13.96 -6.02 -5.69
CA VAL A 216 -12.58 -6.40 -6.02
C VAL A 216 -11.64 -5.20 -5.93
N ALA A 217 -12.04 -4.05 -6.50
CA ALA A 217 -11.22 -2.84 -6.46
C ALA A 217 -11.00 -2.38 -5.01
N ILE A 218 -12.03 -2.39 -4.18
CA ILE A 218 -11.97 -2.08 -2.74
C ILE A 218 -11.02 -3.04 -2.04
N MET A 219 -11.14 -4.34 -2.27
CA MET A 219 -10.34 -5.37 -1.61
C MET A 219 -8.84 -5.17 -1.82
N PHE A 220 -8.39 -4.96 -3.07
CA PHE A 220 -6.98 -4.74 -3.35
C PHE A 220 -6.50 -3.34 -2.97
N CYS A 221 -7.29 -2.29 -3.23
CA CYS A 221 -6.88 -0.92 -2.92
C CYS A 221 -6.82 -0.64 -1.41
N ALA A 222 -7.70 -1.27 -0.62
CA ALA A 222 -7.78 -1.00 0.81
C ALA A 222 -6.69 -1.71 1.63
N THR A 223 -6.26 -2.90 1.18
CA THR A 223 -5.34 -3.77 1.93
C THR A 223 -3.89 -3.64 1.50
N HIS A 224 -3.63 -3.26 0.25
CA HIS A 224 -2.25 -3.14 -0.22
C HIS A 224 -1.59 -1.86 0.31
N LYS A 225 -0.30 -1.96 0.65
CA LYS A 225 0.55 -0.89 1.17
C LYS A 225 1.75 -0.65 0.25
N SER A 226 2.16 0.61 0.15
CA SER A 226 3.17 1.09 -0.80
C SER A 226 4.57 1.01 -0.23
N LEU A 227 5.41 0.13 -0.79
CA LEU A 227 6.83 0.06 -0.44
C LEU A 227 7.63 1.21 -1.09
N THR A 228 7.28 1.58 -2.32
CA THR A 228 7.95 2.66 -3.07
C THR A 228 7.87 4.01 -2.36
N LEU A 229 6.75 4.28 -1.69
CA LEU A 229 6.58 5.47 -0.87
C LEU A 229 7.06 5.24 0.56
N GLY A 230 6.92 4.02 1.08
CA GLY A 230 7.24 3.72 2.47
C GLY A 230 8.74 3.75 2.80
N ILE A 231 9.62 3.31 1.91
CA ILE A 231 11.08 3.35 2.17
C ILE A 231 11.61 4.79 2.29
N PRO A 232 11.31 5.73 1.36
CA PRO A 232 11.67 7.14 1.53
C PRO A 232 11.08 7.75 2.81
N MET A 233 9.81 7.45 3.12
CA MET A 233 9.17 7.93 4.35
C MET A 233 9.89 7.43 5.61
N LEU A 234 10.25 6.15 5.65
CA LEU A 234 11.02 5.56 6.75
C LEU A 234 12.37 6.25 6.93
N LYS A 235 13.12 6.46 5.84
CA LYS A 235 14.43 7.11 5.88
C LYS A 235 14.37 8.54 6.40
N ILE A 236 13.31 9.28 6.09
CA ILE A 236 13.10 10.65 6.57
C ILE A 236 12.65 10.68 8.03
N VAL A 237 11.66 9.84 8.40
CA VAL A 237 11.08 9.84 9.75
C VAL A 237 12.05 9.28 10.79
N PHE A 238 12.85 8.28 10.42
CA PHE A 238 13.83 7.62 11.27
C PHE A 238 15.27 7.97 10.87
N GLU A 239 15.47 9.17 10.31
CA GLU A 239 16.80 9.67 9.95
C GLU A 239 17.72 9.65 11.18
N GLY A 240 18.90 9.03 11.06
CA GLY A 240 19.88 8.92 12.16
C GLY A 240 19.54 7.89 13.24
N TYR A 241 18.49 7.08 13.08
CA TYR A 241 18.12 6.05 14.05
C TYR A 241 18.86 4.73 13.76
N GLU A 242 19.59 4.19 14.75
CA GLU A 242 20.42 2.99 14.58
C GLU A 242 19.64 1.74 14.13
N HIS A 243 18.33 1.68 14.46
CA HIS A 243 17.46 0.54 14.14
C HIS A 243 16.59 0.74 12.89
N LEU A 244 16.88 1.73 12.04
CA LEU A 244 16.13 1.98 10.79
C LEU A 244 15.98 0.69 9.95
N SER A 245 17.05 -0.10 9.85
CA SER A 245 17.06 -1.35 9.10
C SER A 245 16.03 -2.35 9.64
N LEU A 246 15.92 -2.53 10.96
CA LEU A 246 14.94 -3.41 11.60
C LEU A 246 13.50 -2.95 11.37
N ILE A 247 13.24 -1.65 11.46
CA ILE A 247 11.91 -1.06 11.23
C ILE A 247 11.47 -1.25 9.77
N SER A 248 12.42 -1.34 8.82
CA SER A 248 12.13 -1.55 7.40
C SER A 248 11.77 -3.01 7.06
N VAL A 249 12.15 -3.99 7.89
CA VAL A 249 11.95 -5.43 7.62
C VAL A 249 10.48 -5.79 7.40
N PRO A 250 9.52 -5.40 8.26
CA PRO A 250 8.11 -5.71 8.04
C PRO A 250 7.59 -5.16 6.72
N LEU A 251 8.06 -3.98 6.28
CA LEU A 251 7.66 -3.39 5.00
C LEU A 251 8.17 -4.22 3.82
N LEU A 252 9.43 -4.64 3.88
CA LEU A 252 10.07 -5.49 2.88
C LEU A 252 9.38 -6.87 2.76
N ILE A 253 8.85 -7.41 3.86
CA ILE A 253 8.12 -8.68 3.88
C ILE A 253 6.66 -8.49 3.40
N TYR A 254 5.99 -7.42 3.85
CA TYR A 254 4.59 -7.17 3.54
C TYR A 254 4.35 -6.98 2.03
N HIS A 255 5.23 -6.25 1.36
CA HIS A 255 5.06 -5.94 -0.07
C HIS A 255 5.05 -7.16 -1.02
N PRO A 256 5.98 -8.12 -0.95
CA PRO A 256 5.88 -9.36 -1.72
C PRO A 256 4.72 -10.25 -1.21
N ALA A 257 4.47 -10.30 0.10
CA ALA A 257 3.38 -11.11 0.67
C ALA A 257 2.00 -10.69 0.13
N GLN A 258 1.70 -9.39 0.09
CA GLN A 258 0.42 -8.88 -0.48
C GLN A 258 0.27 -9.22 -1.97
N ILE A 259 1.35 -9.16 -2.75
CA ILE A 259 1.32 -9.47 -4.20
C ILE A 259 1.13 -10.98 -4.39
N LEU A 260 1.85 -11.80 -3.63
CA LEU A 260 1.76 -13.26 -3.67
C LEU A 260 0.35 -13.71 -3.31
N LEU A 261 -0.16 -13.29 -2.13
CA LEU A 261 -1.50 -13.63 -1.68
C LEU A 261 -2.57 -13.11 -2.65
N GLY A 262 -2.45 -11.85 -3.09
CA GLY A 262 -3.36 -11.28 -4.08
C GLY A 262 -3.40 -12.09 -5.38
N SER A 263 -2.24 -12.55 -5.86
CA SER A 263 -2.09 -13.37 -7.07
C SER A 263 -2.70 -14.77 -6.91
N ILE A 264 -2.47 -15.41 -5.76
CA ILE A 264 -3.05 -16.73 -5.43
C ILE A 264 -4.58 -16.67 -5.39
N LEU A 265 -5.16 -15.55 -4.92
CA LEU A 265 -6.60 -15.38 -4.84
C LEU A 265 -7.28 -15.04 -6.18
N LEU A 266 -6.53 -14.62 -7.23
CA LEU A 266 -7.11 -14.19 -8.49
C LEU A 266 -8.06 -15.22 -9.13
N PRO A 267 -7.72 -16.53 -9.23
CA PRO A 267 -8.60 -17.51 -9.86
C PRO A 267 -9.94 -17.66 -9.13
N SER A 268 -9.91 -17.67 -7.79
CA SER A 268 -11.10 -17.77 -6.96
C SER A 268 -12.00 -16.54 -7.11
N ILE A 269 -11.41 -15.35 -7.10
CA ILE A 269 -12.14 -14.08 -7.29
C ILE A 269 -12.73 -14.00 -8.70
N LYS A 270 -11.99 -14.41 -9.73
CA LYS A 270 -12.46 -14.42 -11.12
C LYS A 270 -13.66 -15.35 -11.31
N THR A 271 -13.62 -16.51 -10.66
CA THR A 271 -14.73 -17.48 -10.67
C THR A 271 -15.96 -16.91 -9.97
N TRP A 272 -15.78 -16.30 -8.80
CA TRP A 272 -16.85 -15.62 -8.06
C TRP A 272 -17.48 -14.47 -8.85
N MET A 273 -16.67 -13.63 -9.50
CA MET A 273 -17.13 -12.53 -10.35
C MET A 273 -17.99 -13.02 -11.52
N SER A 274 -17.50 -14.05 -12.23
CA SER A 274 -18.22 -14.67 -13.35
C SER A 274 -19.57 -15.25 -12.90
N GLY A 275 -19.63 -15.85 -11.70
CA GLY A 275 -20.87 -16.36 -11.12
C GLY A 275 -21.90 -15.26 -10.79
N ARG A 276 -21.44 -14.11 -10.30
CA ARG A 276 -22.32 -12.96 -10.03
C ARG A 276 -22.79 -12.23 -11.29
N GLN A 277 -21.98 -12.18 -12.35
CA GLN A 277 -22.43 -11.58 -13.62
C GLN A 277 -23.54 -12.41 -14.26
N LYS A 278 -23.43 -13.75 -14.25
CA LYS A 278 -24.46 -14.65 -14.77
C LYS A 278 -25.81 -14.57 -14.05
N THR A 279 -25.83 -14.17 -12.78
CA THR A 279 -27.08 -14.03 -12.00
C THR A 279 -27.77 -12.68 -12.20
N LEU A 280 -27.09 -11.68 -12.76
CA LEU A 280 -27.63 -10.35 -13.05
C LEU A 280 -28.22 -10.22 -14.48
N THR A 281 -27.88 -11.14 -15.37
CA THR A 281 -28.49 -11.28 -16.70
C THR A 281 -29.33 -12.56 -16.73
N PRO A 282 -30.58 -12.58 -16.24
CA PRO A 282 -31.47 -13.67 -16.54
C PRO A 282 -31.76 -13.64 -18.05
N ILE A 283 -31.62 -14.81 -18.69
CA ILE A 283 -32.02 -15.05 -20.08
C ILE A 283 -33.52 -14.79 -20.22
#